data_AF-A0A7X7Z2G6-F1
#
_entry.id   AF-A0A7X7Z2G6-F1
#
_cell.length_a   1.000
_cell.length_b   1.000
_cell.length_c   1.000
_cell.angle_alpha   90.00
_cell.angle_beta   90.00
_cell.angle_gamma   90.00
#
_symmetry.space_group_name_H-M   'P 1'
#
loop_
_entity.id
_entity.type
_entity.pdbx_description
1 polymer ?
#
loop_
_entity_poly.entity_id
_entity_poly.type
_entity_poly.pdbx_seq_one_letter_code
_entity_poly.pdbx_strand_id
1 'polypeptide(L)'
;MKKRVLFLCTSNRCRSQLAEALVNHDLGDRFEAFSAGTNPKTPHPLALRALTEIGIQHPSARSKHMDEFADQAFDFVITLCDHANETCPLFFGGVRRAHLGFDDPDKAEGTEEEKLAVFRRVRDEIREQVEAYLIQQ
;
A
#
# COMPACT_ATOMS: atom_id res chain seq x y z
N MET A 1 -1.31 1.33 22.38
CA MET A 1 -0.21 1.20 21.40
C MET A 1 -0.86 0.97 20.05
N LYS A 2 -0.37 1.60 18.97
CA LYS A 2 -0.94 1.40 17.63
C LYS A 2 -0.50 0.05 17.08
N LYS A 3 -1.38 -0.64 16.34
CA LYS A 3 -1.01 -1.85 15.61
C LYS A 3 -0.21 -1.47 14.37
N ARG A 4 0.87 -2.20 14.06
CA ARG A 4 1.73 -1.92 12.90
C ARG A 4 1.33 -2.79 11.72
N VAL A 5 1.14 -2.17 10.55
CA VAL A 5 0.78 -2.87 9.30
C VAL A 5 1.80 -2.58 8.20
N LEU A 6 2.24 -3.64 7.51
CA LEU A 6 3.14 -3.56 6.36
C LEU A 6 2.40 -3.95 5.07
N PHE A 7 2.31 -3.01 4.13
CA PHE A 7 1.75 -3.22 2.80
C PHE A 7 2.84 -3.59 1.79
N LEU A 8 2.72 -4.76 1.18
CA LEU A 8 3.68 -5.27 0.20
C LEU A 8 3.12 -5.25 -1.21
N CYS A 9 3.92 -4.75 -2.14
CA CYS A 9 3.68 -4.81 -3.59
C CYS A 9 5.03 -5.02 -4.29
N THR A 10 5.07 -5.43 -5.55
CA THR A 10 6.34 -5.63 -6.27
C THR A 10 7.24 -4.38 -6.26
N SER A 11 6.72 -3.24 -6.70
CA SER A 11 7.54 -2.04 -7.00
C SER A 11 7.50 -0.96 -5.92
N ASN A 12 6.67 -1.12 -4.89
CA ASN A 12 6.36 -0.08 -3.91
C ASN A 12 6.04 1.30 -4.51
N ARG A 13 5.44 1.33 -5.71
CA ARG A 13 5.31 2.54 -6.53
C ARG A 13 3.90 3.13 -6.54
N CYS A 14 2.86 2.29 -6.55
CA CYS A 14 1.45 2.71 -6.68
C CYS A 14 0.62 2.24 -5.49
N ARG A 15 0.03 1.03 -5.59
CA ARG A 15 -0.93 0.47 -4.62
C ARG A 15 -0.46 0.55 -3.17
N SER A 16 0.77 0.13 -2.88
CA SER A 16 1.26 0.12 -1.49
C SER A 16 1.57 1.52 -0.95
N GLN A 17 1.89 2.50 -1.80
CA GLN A 17 1.99 3.91 -1.40
C GLN A 17 0.60 4.50 -1.08
N LEU A 18 -0.41 4.18 -1.90
CA LEU A 18 -1.79 4.57 -1.65
C LEU A 18 -2.28 4.00 -0.32
N ALA A 19 -2.10 2.70 -0.09
CA ALA A 19 -2.52 2.03 1.14
C ALA A 19 -1.83 2.59 2.39
N GLU A 20 -0.51 2.82 2.34
CA GLU A 20 0.23 3.42 3.47
C GLU A 20 -0.33 4.81 3.83
N ALA A 21 -0.55 5.66 2.84
CA ALA A 21 -1.04 7.02 3.06
C ALA A 21 -2.49 7.03 3.56
N LEU A 22 -3.38 6.23 2.96
CA LEU A 22 -4.78 6.13 3.35
C LEU A 22 -4.91 5.65 4.80
N VAL A 23 -4.25 4.55 5.17
CA VAL A 23 -4.38 3.99 6.52
C VAL A 23 -3.78 4.91 7.59
N ASN A 24 -2.65 5.56 7.31
CA ASN A 24 -2.08 6.53 8.25
C ASN A 24 -2.96 7.78 8.42
N HIS A 25 -3.71 8.17 7.39
CA HIS A 25 -4.64 9.29 7.47
C HIS A 25 -5.96 8.90 8.17
N ASP A 26 -6.58 7.81 7.74
CA ASP A 26 -7.94 7.44 8.11
C ASP A 26 -8.01 6.64 9.42
N LEU A 27 -7.01 5.81 9.68
CA LEU A 27 -6.93 4.92 10.83
C LEU A 27 -5.69 5.19 11.70
N GLY A 28 -5.09 6.37 11.55
CA GLY A 28 -3.82 6.74 12.17
C GLY A 28 -3.85 6.80 13.70
N ASP A 29 -5.01 6.83 14.34
CA ASP A 29 -5.17 6.73 15.79
C ASP A 29 -4.96 5.30 16.31
N ARG A 30 -5.27 4.29 15.48
CA ARG A 30 -5.23 2.86 15.81
C ARG A 30 -4.09 2.11 15.15
N PHE A 31 -3.66 2.55 13.97
CA PHE A 31 -2.66 1.87 13.15
C PHE A 31 -1.49 2.77 12.81
N GLU A 32 -0.34 2.14 12.60
CA GLU A 32 0.84 2.73 12.00
C GLU A 32 1.18 1.93 10.74
N ALA A 33 0.98 2.54 9.57
CA ALA A 33 1.13 1.87 8.29
C ALA A 33 2.48 2.16 7.65
N PHE A 34 3.03 1.11 7.05
CA PHE A 34 4.27 1.09 6.30
C PHE A 34 4.04 0.38 4.97
N SER A 35 4.88 0.65 3.98
CA SER A 35 4.90 -0.09 2.73
C SER A 35 6.30 -0.41 2.26
N ALA A 36 6.41 -1.49 1.47
CA ALA A 36 7.65 -1.91 0.85
C ALA A 36 7.39 -2.71 -0.44
N GLY A 37 8.48 -3.09 -1.13
CA GLY A 37 8.41 -4.00 -2.25
C GLY A 37 9.65 -4.86 -2.49
N THR A 38 9.48 -5.88 -3.33
CA THR A 38 10.53 -6.84 -3.72
C THR A 38 11.51 -6.24 -4.74
N ASN A 39 11.06 -5.30 -5.56
CA ASN A 39 11.88 -4.60 -6.54
C ASN A 39 11.46 -3.13 -6.65
N PRO A 40 11.80 -2.31 -5.63
CA PRO A 40 11.33 -0.93 -5.51
C PRO A 40 11.71 -0.06 -6.72
N LYS A 41 10.76 0.73 -7.20
CA LYS A 41 10.94 1.80 -8.20
C LYS A 41 10.48 3.11 -7.60
N THR A 42 10.78 4.26 -8.20
CA THR A 42 10.29 5.57 -7.71
C THR A 42 8.75 5.62 -7.58
N PRO A 43 8.19 6.23 -6.51
CA PRO A 43 6.74 6.42 -6.35
C PRO A 43 6.10 7.05 -7.59
N HIS A 44 4.89 6.63 -7.93
CA HIS A 44 4.22 7.11 -9.13
C HIS A 44 3.60 8.49 -8.88
N PRO A 45 3.87 9.50 -9.72
CA PRO A 45 3.30 10.85 -9.55
C PRO A 45 1.77 10.85 -9.49
N LEU A 46 1.10 10.08 -10.34
CA LEU A 46 -0.38 9.97 -10.32
C LEU A 46 -0.93 9.32 -9.04
N ALA A 47 -0.17 8.46 -8.35
CA ALA A 47 -0.60 7.94 -7.05
C ALA A 47 -0.60 9.05 -5.99
N LEU A 48 0.46 9.85 -5.95
CA LEU A 48 0.55 11.00 -5.05
C LEU A 48 -0.49 12.08 -5.38
N ARG A 49 -0.74 12.33 -6.67
CA ARG A 49 -1.80 13.22 -7.14
C ARG A 49 -3.17 12.73 -6.70
N ALA A 50 -3.49 11.44 -6.87
CA ALA A 50 -4.76 10.87 -6.43
C ALA A 50 -4.98 11.01 -4.92
N LEU A 51 -3.94 10.91 -4.09
CA LEU A 51 -4.04 11.20 -2.65
C LEU A 51 -4.28 12.69 -2.39
N THR A 52 -3.55 13.56 -3.09
CA THR A 52 -3.63 15.02 -2.89
C THR A 52 -5.02 15.56 -3.24
N GLU A 53 -5.69 15.00 -4.26
CA GLU A 53 -7.06 15.37 -4.65
C GLU A 53 -8.09 15.18 -3.54
N ILE A 54 -7.85 14.26 -2.59
CA ILE A 54 -8.70 14.03 -1.43
C ILE A 54 -8.13 14.64 -0.14
N GLY A 55 -7.14 15.53 -0.25
CA GLY A 55 -6.53 16.23 0.88
C GLY A 55 -5.49 15.42 1.65
N ILE A 56 -5.11 14.23 1.18
CA ILE A 56 -4.14 13.37 1.87
C ILE A 56 -2.74 13.67 1.36
N GLN A 57 -1.85 14.04 2.28
CA GLN A 57 -0.43 14.24 2.01
C GLN A 57 0.35 12.96 2.33
N HIS A 58 1.34 12.62 1.50
CA HIS A 58 2.28 11.54 1.77
C HIS A 58 3.71 12.09 1.79
N PRO A 59 4.08 12.90 2.80
CA PRO A 59 5.34 13.65 2.81
C PRO A 59 6.58 12.75 2.86
N SER A 60 6.44 11.55 3.41
CA SER A 60 7.50 10.54 3.50
C SER A 60 7.42 9.50 2.39
N ALA A 61 6.70 9.79 1.29
CA ALA A 61 6.60 8.92 0.14
C ALA A 61 7.98 8.58 -0.40
N ARG A 62 8.41 7.35 -0.17
CA ARG A 62 9.56 6.76 -0.84
C ARG A 62 9.31 5.29 -1.06
N SER A 63 9.98 4.75 -2.06
CA SER A 63 9.97 3.32 -2.30
C SER A 63 11.07 2.65 -1.48
N LYS A 64 10.68 1.58 -0.80
CA LYS A 64 11.44 0.86 0.22
C LYS A 64 11.56 -0.60 -0.17
N HIS A 65 12.76 -1.18 0.00
CA HIS A 65 12.90 -2.63 -0.14
C HIS A 65 12.34 -3.32 1.10
N MET A 66 11.77 -4.50 0.95
CA MET A 66 11.22 -5.23 2.10
C MET A 66 12.27 -5.59 3.16
N ASP A 67 13.53 -5.77 2.75
CA ASP A 67 14.63 -6.11 3.66
C ASP A 67 14.89 -5.02 4.72
N GLU A 68 14.53 -3.77 4.44
CA GLU A 68 14.60 -2.67 5.42
C GLU A 68 13.70 -2.93 6.64
N PHE A 69 12.77 -3.88 6.51
CA PHE A 69 11.80 -4.26 7.51
C PHE A 69 12.02 -5.68 8.05
N ALA A 70 13.11 -6.37 7.66
CA ALA A 70 13.36 -7.77 8.04
C ALA A 70 13.45 -7.97 9.57
N ASP A 71 14.04 -7.01 10.28
CA ASP A 71 14.21 -7.06 11.73
C ASP A 71 13.08 -6.33 12.50
N GLN A 72 12.01 -5.93 11.80
CA GLN A 72 10.91 -5.18 12.38
C GLN A 72 9.68 -6.07 12.64
N ALA A 73 9.03 -5.87 13.78
CA ALA A 73 7.80 -6.58 14.12
C ALA A 73 6.55 -5.85 13.59
N PHE A 74 5.66 -6.60 12.96
CA PHE A 74 4.37 -6.12 12.47
C PHE A 74 3.23 -6.98 13.02
N ASP A 75 2.08 -6.36 13.26
CA ASP A 75 0.86 -7.10 13.60
C ASP A 75 0.21 -7.66 12.32
N PHE A 76 0.32 -6.92 11.22
CA PHE A 76 -0.25 -7.28 9.92
C PHE A 76 0.76 -7.15 8.78
N VAL A 77 0.72 -8.10 7.85
CA VAL A 77 1.38 -8.01 6.55
C VAL A 77 0.34 -8.26 5.47
N ILE A 78 0.08 -7.24 4.64
CA ILE A 78 -0.97 -7.26 3.62
C ILE A 78 -0.33 -7.13 2.24
N THR A 79 -0.52 -8.13 1.38
CA THR A 79 -0.04 -8.11 -0.01
C THR A 79 -1.12 -7.55 -0.92
N LEU A 80 -0.74 -6.60 -1.79
CA LEU A 80 -1.68 -5.86 -2.66
C LEU A 80 -1.61 -6.28 -4.14
N CYS A 81 -0.70 -7.18 -4.48
CA CYS A 81 -0.58 -7.79 -5.80
C CYS A 81 -0.22 -9.28 -5.67
N ASP A 82 -0.67 -10.08 -6.62
CA ASP A 82 -0.47 -11.54 -6.60
C ASP A 82 1.02 -11.91 -6.54
N HIS A 83 1.86 -11.18 -7.28
CA HIS A 83 3.29 -11.44 -7.30
C HIS A 83 3.98 -11.19 -5.94
N ALA A 84 3.52 -10.20 -5.17
CA ALA A 84 4.02 -9.98 -3.82
C ALA A 84 3.54 -11.07 -2.85
N ASN A 85 2.37 -11.66 -3.10
CA ASN A 85 1.86 -12.79 -2.34
C ASN A 85 2.74 -14.04 -2.52
N GLU A 86 3.11 -14.36 -3.75
CA GLU A 86 3.94 -15.53 -4.10
C GLU A 86 5.38 -15.41 -3.61
N THR A 87 5.92 -14.18 -3.60
CA THR A 87 7.33 -13.92 -3.23
C THR A 87 7.48 -13.51 -1.76
N CYS A 88 6.39 -13.47 -0.99
CA CYS A 88 6.41 -12.98 0.39
C CYS A 88 7.30 -13.88 1.26
N PRO A 89 8.42 -13.38 1.80
CA PRO A 89 9.30 -14.21 2.61
C PRO A 89 8.62 -14.71 3.88
N LEU A 90 9.00 -15.91 4.32
CA LEU A 90 8.52 -16.52 5.57
C LEU A 90 9.00 -15.77 6.83
N PHE A 91 9.91 -14.80 6.70
CA PHE A 91 10.57 -14.13 7.83
C PHE A 91 9.65 -13.28 8.73
N PHE A 92 8.50 -12.81 8.25
CA PHE A 92 7.49 -12.21 9.13
C PHE A 92 6.74 -13.34 9.88
N GLY A 93 7.40 -13.95 10.87
CA GLY A 93 6.83 -15.00 11.71
C GLY A 93 5.82 -14.44 12.72
N GLY A 94 4.71 -15.15 12.96
CA GLY A 94 3.72 -14.80 13.98
C GLY A 94 2.77 -13.64 13.65
N VAL A 95 2.81 -13.11 12.43
CA VAL A 95 2.00 -11.96 11.98
C VAL A 95 0.70 -12.39 11.29
N ARG A 96 -0.37 -11.60 11.37
CA ARG A 96 -1.59 -11.84 10.59
C ARG A 96 -1.32 -11.46 9.13
N ARG A 97 -1.37 -12.45 8.23
CA ARG A 97 -1.16 -12.25 6.80
C ARG A 97 -2.49 -12.21 6.06
N ALA A 98 -2.63 -11.29 5.12
CA ALA A 98 -3.75 -11.24 4.20
C ALA A 98 -3.29 -10.83 2.80
N HIS A 99 -4.09 -11.21 1.82
CA HIS A 99 -3.94 -10.77 0.45
C HIS A 99 -5.21 -10.03 0.03
N LEU A 100 -5.04 -8.80 -0.46
CA LEU A 100 -6.11 -7.97 -1.01
C LEU A 100 -5.65 -7.52 -2.39
N GLY A 101 -6.09 -8.22 -3.43
CA GLY A 101 -5.65 -7.97 -4.81
C GLY A 101 -6.32 -6.74 -5.42
N PHE A 102 -5.52 -5.88 -6.04
CA PHE A 102 -6.00 -4.71 -6.81
C PHE A 102 -5.34 -4.64 -8.17
N ASP A 103 -6.07 -4.11 -9.15
CA ASP A 103 -5.54 -3.81 -10.48
C ASP A 103 -4.28 -2.94 -10.39
N ASP A 104 -3.36 -3.12 -11.34
CA ASP A 104 -2.15 -2.31 -11.40
C ASP A 104 -2.39 -1.01 -12.17
N PRO A 105 -2.51 0.15 -11.50
CA PRO A 105 -2.77 1.41 -12.20
C PRO A 105 -1.57 1.87 -13.05
N ASP A 106 -0.36 1.33 -12.82
CA ASP A 106 0.83 1.60 -13.66
C ASP A 106 0.69 1.02 -15.08
N LYS A 107 -0.27 0.10 -15.30
CA LYS A 107 -0.60 -0.47 -16.62
C LYS A 107 -1.70 0.29 -17.35
N ALA A 108 -2.26 1.35 -16.77
CA ALA A 108 -3.29 2.14 -17.43
C ALA A 108 -2.75 2.82 -18.69
N GLU A 109 -3.49 2.72 -19.78
CA GLU A 109 -3.16 3.34 -21.07
C GLU A 109 -4.09 4.52 -21.38
N GLY A 110 -3.74 5.32 -22.39
CA GLY A 110 -4.50 6.50 -22.80
C GLY A 110 -3.90 7.81 -22.30
N THR A 111 -4.75 8.83 -22.24
CA THR A 111 -4.42 10.18 -21.77
C THR A 111 -4.13 10.20 -20.28
N GLU A 112 -3.48 11.27 -19.80
CA GLU A 112 -3.18 11.43 -18.37
C GLU A 112 -4.44 11.42 -17.49
N GLU A 113 -5.57 11.95 -17.99
CA GLU A 113 -6.83 11.96 -17.24
C GLU A 113 -7.47 10.57 -17.18
N GLU A 114 -7.41 9.79 -18.27
CA GLU A 114 -7.88 8.40 -18.30
C GLU A 114 -7.05 7.52 -17.34
N LYS A 115 -5.71 7.69 -17.36
CA LYS A 115 -4.84 7.02 -16.40
C LYS A 115 -5.17 7.43 -14.97
N LEU A 116 -5.30 8.73 -14.70
CA LEU A 116 -5.62 9.24 -13.38
C LEU A 116 -6.97 8.72 -12.88
N ALA A 117 -7.97 8.55 -13.75
CA ALA A 117 -9.24 7.91 -13.40
C ALA A 117 -9.04 6.47 -12.87
N VAL A 118 -8.12 5.69 -13.46
CA VAL A 118 -7.75 4.37 -12.94
C VAL A 118 -7.07 4.48 -11.56
N PHE A 119 -6.16 5.43 -11.37
CA PHE A 119 -5.54 5.66 -10.06
C PHE A 119 -6.57 6.05 -8.99
N ARG A 120 -7.57 6.88 -9.32
CA ARG A 120 -8.67 7.24 -8.42
C ARG A 120 -9.50 6.03 -8.04
N ARG A 121 -9.93 5.23 -9.03
CA ARG A 121 -10.68 4.00 -8.79
C ARG A 121 -9.93 3.05 -7.86
N VAL A 122 -8.66 2.76 -8.18
CA VAL A 122 -7.83 1.86 -7.36
C VAL A 122 -7.59 2.43 -5.95
N ARG A 123 -7.38 3.74 -5.80
CA ARG A 123 -7.29 4.40 -4.49
C ARG A 123 -8.54 4.16 -3.66
N ASP A 124 -9.71 4.36 -4.26
CA ASP A 124 -10.99 4.25 -3.55
C ASP A 124 -11.30 2.79 -3.17
N GLU A 125 -11.02 1.84 -4.08
CA GLU A 125 -11.11 0.40 -3.80
C GLU A 125 -10.18 -0.03 -2.66
N ILE A 126 -8.92 0.45 -2.67
CA ILE A 126 -7.95 0.20 -1.59
C ILE A 126 -8.48 0.73 -0.28
N ARG A 127 -8.96 1.98 -0.26
CA ARG A 127 -9.47 2.63 0.96
C ARG A 127 -10.59 1.80 1.57
N GLU A 128 -11.60 1.47 0.78
CA GLU A 128 -12.76 0.71 1.24
C GLU A 128 -12.37 -0.69 1.77
N GLN A 129 -11.63 -1.46 0.98
CA GLN A 129 -11.36 -2.86 1.32
C GLN A 129 -10.32 -3.02 2.42
N VAL A 130 -9.26 -2.20 2.41
CA VAL A 130 -8.21 -2.25 3.44
C VAL A 130 -8.74 -1.77 4.78
N GLU A 131 -9.51 -0.67 4.82
CA GLU A 131 -10.10 -0.19 6.06
C GLU A 131 -11.09 -1.20 6.63
N ALA A 132 -11.99 -1.73 5.80
CA ALA A 132 -12.95 -2.75 6.20
C ALA A 132 -12.23 -3.97 6.78
N TYR A 133 -11.15 -4.44 6.13
CA TYR A 133 -10.35 -5.55 6.63
C TYR A 133 -9.73 -5.24 7.99
N LEU A 134 -9.07 -4.09 8.16
CA LEU A 134 -8.35 -3.73 9.39
C LEU A 134 -9.28 -3.44 10.57
N ILE A 135 -10.44 -2.83 10.34
CA ILE A 135 -11.41 -2.52 11.40
C ILE A 135 -11.98 -3.79 12.03
N GLN A 136 -12.10 -4.88 11.27
CA GLN A 136 -12.62 -6.17 11.73
C GLN A 136 -11.62 -6.99 12.58
N GLN A 137 -10.42 -6.47 12.88
CA GLN A 137 -9.32 -7.21 13.55
C GLN A 137 -9.01 -6.77 14.98
#